data_AF-A0A928GF36-F1
#
_entry.id   AF-A0A928GF36-F1
#
_cell.length_a   1.000
_cell.length_b   1.000
_cell.length_c   1.000
_cell.angle_alpha   90.00
_cell.angle_beta   90.00
_cell.angle_gamma   90.00
#
_symmetry.space_group_name_H-M   'P 1'
#
loop_
_entity.id
_entity.type
_entity.pdbx_description
1 polymer ?
#
loop_
_entity_poly.entity_id
_entity_poly.type
_entity_poly.pdbx_seq_one_letter_code
_entity_poly.pdbx_strand_id
1 'polypeptide(L)' 'MIDSITNELNLSIISLSTNTVDCIVNCTITFSVHSFGELQTIIAQITAIEGVEEVKRIKI' A
#
# COMPACT_ATOMS: atom_id res chain seq x y z
N MET A 1 -7.18 -1.29 -8.59
CA MET A 1 -6.40 -1.46 -7.35
C MET A 1 -4.93 -1.12 -7.57
N ILE A 2 -4.22 -1.79 -8.47
CA ILE A 2 -2.83 -1.42 -8.84
C ILE A 2 -2.80 -0.03 -9.49
N ASP A 3 -3.73 0.28 -10.41
CA ASP A 3 -3.81 1.61 -11.03
C ASP A 3 -4.00 2.76 -10.03
N SER A 4 -4.87 2.61 -9.03
CA SER A 4 -5.13 3.65 -8.01
C SER A 4 -3.93 3.91 -7.11
N ILE A 5 -3.11 2.88 -6.82
CA ILE A 5 -1.90 3.03 -6.01
C ILE A 5 -0.74 3.60 -6.85
N THR A 6 -0.72 3.35 -8.15
CA THR A 6 0.43 3.68 -9.01
C THR A 6 0.26 5.02 -9.73
N ASN A 7 -0.92 5.33 -10.28
CA ASN A 7 -1.13 6.51 -11.13
C ASN A 7 -1.54 7.78 -10.36
N GLU A 8 -2.25 7.67 -9.23
CA GLU A 8 -2.68 8.87 -8.48
C GLU A 8 -1.67 9.33 -7.42
N LEU A 9 -0.80 8.43 -6.95
CA LEU A 9 0.09 8.71 -5.81
C LEU A 9 1.54 9.07 -6.20
N ASN A 10 1.89 9.06 -7.49
CA ASN A 10 3.28 9.28 -7.98
C ASN A 10 4.32 8.46 -7.18
N LEU A 11 3.90 7.29 -6.72
CA LEU A 11 4.69 6.50 -5.80
C LEU A 11 5.80 5.77 -6.56
N SER A 12 7.03 5.95 -6.11
CA SER A 12 8.16 5.16 -6.60
C SER A 12 8.09 3.77 -5.94
N ILE A 13 7.21 2.92 -6.48
CA ILE A 13 7.00 1.56 -6.02
C ILE A 13 8.22 0.74 -6.45
N ILE A 14 8.97 0.28 -5.46
CA ILE A 14 10.13 -0.59 -5.64
C ILE A 14 9.68 -2.04 -5.84
N SER A 15 8.64 -2.46 -5.11
CA SER A 15 8.09 -3.81 -5.22
C SER A 15 6.63 -3.85 -4.74
N LEU A 16 5.81 -4.62 -5.44
CA LEU A 16 4.46 -4.97 -5.02
C LEU A 16 4.35 -6.50 -5.04
N SER A 17 4.20 -7.10 -3.86
CA SER A 17 3.95 -8.53 -3.73
C SER A 17 2.53 -8.73 -3.22
N THR A 18 1.79 -9.60 -3.89
CA THR A 18 0.44 -9.99 -3.46
C THR A 18 0.42 -11.49 -3.25
N ASN A 19 0.07 -11.92 -2.05
CA ASN A 19 -0.05 -13.34 -1.72
C ASN A 19 -1.45 -13.62 -1.18
N THR A 20 -2.14 -14.58 -1.78
CA THR A 20 -3.48 -14.99 -1.32
C THR A 20 -3.35 -16.29 -0.55
N VAL A 21 -3.68 -16.25 0.74
CA VAL A 21 -3.66 -17.43 1.61
C VAL A 21 -5.01 -17.50 2.29
N ASP A 22 -5.69 -18.66 2.20
CA ASP A 22 -6.99 -18.90 2.83
C ASP A 22 -8.06 -17.83 2.50
N CYS A 23 -8.12 -17.42 1.22
CA CYS A 23 -8.99 -16.35 0.70
C CYS A 23 -8.70 -14.94 1.24
N ILE A 24 -7.62 -14.76 2.00
CA ILE A 24 -7.14 -13.46 2.47
C ILE A 24 -6.01 -12.98 1.55
N VAL A 25 -6.20 -11.81 0.97
CA VAL A 25 -5.21 -11.17 0.08
C VAL A 25 -4.27 -10.32 0.91
N ASN A 26 -3.01 -10.76 1.04
CA ASN A 26 -1.95 -9.97 1.66
C ASN A 26 -1.18 -9.21 0.59
N CYS A 27 -1.24 -7.87 0.64
CA CYS A 27 -0.47 -6.99 -0.24
C CYS A 27 0.70 -6.36 0.54
N THR A 28 1.92 -6.64 0.10
CA THR A 28 3.15 -6.00 0.60
C THR A 28 3.65 -5.03 -0.45
N ILE A 29 3.70 -3.75 -0.08
CA ILE A 29 4.15 -2.66 -0.96
C ILE A 29 5.44 -2.09 -0.39
N THR A 30 6.50 -2.14 -1.18
CA THR A 30 7.77 -1.45 -0.90
C THR A 30 7.85 -0.23 -1.79
N PHE A 31 7.98 0.95 -1.19
CA PHE A 31 8.06 2.21 -1.91
C PHE A 31 8.93 3.21 -1.16
N SER A 32 9.49 4.18 -1.88
CA SER A 32 10.16 5.33 -1.28
C SER A 32 9.17 6.46 -1.03
N VAL A 33 9.28 7.12 0.12
CA VAL A 33 8.53 8.34 0.46
C VAL A 33 9.49 9.50 0.59
N HIS A 34 9.11 10.68 0.10
CA HIS A 34 9.92 11.89 0.21
C HIS A 34 9.62 12.66 1.51
N SER A 35 8.44 12.45 2.10
CA SER A 35 8.04 13.06 3.35
C SER A 35 7.19 12.13 4.22
N PHE A 36 7.12 12.44 5.52
CA PHE A 36 6.21 11.76 6.43
C PHE A 36 4.73 12.01 6.09
N GLY A 37 4.41 13.20 5.55
CA GLY A 37 3.05 13.54 5.14
C GLY A 37 2.54 12.67 3.98
N GLU A 38 3.42 12.36 3.02
CA GLU A 38 3.09 11.39 1.96
C GLU A 38 2.82 10.01 2.53
N LEU A 39 3.68 9.51 3.43
CA LEU A 39 3.47 8.21 4.07
C LEU A 39 2.10 8.13 4.76
N GLN A 40 1.71 9.17 5.50
CA GLN A 40 0.40 9.21 6.15
C GLN A 40 -0.76 9.26 5.14
N THR A 41 -0.61 10.03 4.06
CA THR A 41 -1.61 10.13 2.99
C THR A 41 -1.85 8.77 2.34
N ILE A 42 -0.76 8.04 2.05
CA ILE A 42 -0.81 6.72 1.43
C ILE A 42 -1.44 5.69 2.36
N ILE A 43 -1.06 5.67 3.63
CA ILE A 43 -1.67 4.78 4.63
C ILE A 43 -3.17 5.05 4.73
N ALA A 44 -3.58 6.32 4.78
CA ALA A 44 -4.98 6.71 4.85
C ALA A 44 -5.76 6.27 3.61
N GLN A 45 -5.21 6.45 2.40
CA GLN A 45 -5.84 6.01 1.17
C GLN A 45 -5.97 4.50 1.06
N ILE A 46 -4.93 3.73 1.42
CA ILE A 46 -5.00 2.26 1.42
C ILE A 46 -6.04 1.77 2.44
N THR A 47 -6.08 2.39 3.62
CA THR A 47 -7.07 2.06 4.66
C THR A 47 -8.51 2.39 4.22
N ALA A 48 -8.70 3.37 3.34
CA ALA A 48 -10.00 3.74 2.82
C ALA A 48 -10.52 2.82 1.69
N ILE A 49 -9.70 1.89 1.19
CA ILE A 49 -10.13 0.94 0.16
C ILE A 49 -11.11 -0.05 0.78
N GLU A 50 -12.29 -0.16 0.18
CA GLU A 50 -13.32 -1.11 0.61
C GLU A 50 -12.77 -2.55 0.57
N GLY A 51 -12.87 -3.25 1.69
CA GLY A 51 -12.32 -4.61 1.86
C GLY A 51 -10.91 -4.69 2.43
N VAL A 52 -10.23 -3.56 2.67
CA VAL A 52 -8.98 -3.54 3.46
C VAL A 52 -9.31 -3.50 4.95
N GLU A 53 -9.02 -4.59 5.66
CA GLU A 53 -9.21 -4.66 7.11
C GLU A 53 -8.07 -4.00 7.88
N GLU A 54 -6.81 -4.23 7.46
CA GLU A 54 -5.64 -3.81 8.22
C GLU A 54 -4.49 -3.35 7.34
N VAL A 55 -3.87 -2.23 7.72
CA VAL A 55 -2.65 -1.70 7.12
C VAL A 55 -1.57 -1.60 8.19
N LYS A 56 -0.46 -2.32 8.00
CA LYS A 56 0.68 -2.34 8.92
C LYS A 56 1.96 -1.90 8.22
N ARG A 57 2.78 -1.09 8.92
CA ARG A 57 4.15 -0.82 8.50
C ARG A 57 5.03 -2.01 8.90
N ILE A 58 5.64 -2.65 7.90
CA ILE A 58 6.65 -3.67 8.12
C ILE A 58 7.98 -2.96 8.41
N LYS A 59 8.57 -3.22 9.59
CA LYS A 59 9.97 -2.84 9.85
C LYS A 59 10.86 -3.89 9.21
N ILE A 60 11.76 -3.43 8.34
CA ILE A 60 12.88 -4.22 7.81
C ILE A 60 14.06 -4.04 8.77
#